data_AF-A0A9X4J4F9-F1
#
_entry.id   AF-A0A9X4J4F9-F1
#
_cell.length_a   1.000
_cell.length_b   1.000
_cell.length_c   1.000
_cell.angle_alpha   90.00
_cell.angle_beta   90.00
_cell.angle_gamma   90.00
#
_symmetry.space_group_name_H-M   'P 1'
#
loop_
_entity.id
_entity.type
_entity.pdbx_description
1 polymer ?
#
loop_
_entity_poly.entity_id
_entity_poly.type
_entity_poly.pdbx_seq_one_letter_code
_entity_poly.pdbx_strand_id
1 'polypeptide(L)'
;MKKIIVICLMLLHSAVWALEPVEQGIRLFNQKEYQQAQQIFQQQSDNGSAYATFWLGVTQYKNRQHFEAGDTFLKAAEMGDPWAMGVLGDVNIYANNPCKFLGWPCDQKWLAKAQQGWKALAENGNGKAEFAYSSTTRDWWEYIPFYRQSRYQEIAIRGTSNGGYRFLDHNIYWDAFEGKLPYIEFAANQGYAPEMVSLYYTELYDGDVEGALKWINQAIQLGYPAAARSLYYAYSQGKTDGSGKLIIQKDVKKAYFYNRVSGALGGEQEEETDITHKMRVKDGRPMTTENGEPVFEILVTEQEQAEMDKQVAEFVKDIKPNLFLDETSIDLF
;
A
#
# COMPACT_ATOMS: atom_id res chain seq x y z
N MET A 1 53.82 33.66 -22.76
CA MET A 1 52.71 33.55 -23.75
C MET A 1 52.69 32.09 -24.20
N LYS A 2 51.66 31.25 -24.08
CA LYS A 2 50.22 31.38 -23.81
C LYS A 2 49.77 30.23 -22.89
N LYS A 3 48.77 30.53 -22.06
CA LYS A 3 48.00 29.62 -21.21
C LYS A 3 47.18 28.65 -22.09
N ILE A 4 47.14 27.36 -21.76
CA ILE A 4 46.00 26.50 -22.08
C ILE A 4 45.73 25.66 -20.82
N ILE A 5 44.74 26.11 -20.05
CA ILE A 5 44.12 25.37 -18.97
C ILE A 5 43.17 24.39 -19.63
N VAL A 6 43.43 23.09 -19.51
CA VAL A 6 42.47 22.05 -19.90
C VAL A 6 41.47 21.92 -18.75
N ILE A 7 40.36 22.66 -18.86
CA ILE A 7 39.17 22.43 -18.03
C ILE A 7 38.41 21.28 -18.70
N CYS A 8 38.69 20.04 -18.28
CA CYS A 8 37.72 18.96 -18.48
C CYS A 8 36.54 19.24 -17.55
N LEU A 9 35.51 19.91 -18.08
CA LEU A 9 34.21 19.98 -17.46
C LEU A 9 33.73 18.54 -17.25
N MET A 10 33.70 18.12 -15.98
CA MET A 10 32.81 17.08 -15.51
C MET A 10 31.37 17.53 -15.78
N LEU A 11 30.87 17.29 -16.99
CA LEU A 11 29.44 17.10 -17.24
C LEU A 11 29.09 15.69 -16.74
N LEU A 12 29.19 15.52 -15.42
CA LEU A 12 28.38 14.54 -14.70
C LEU A 12 26.94 14.90 -15.05
N HIS A 13 26.38 14.12 -15.95
CA HIS A 13 24.96 14.07 -16.20
C HIS A 13 24.32 13.62 -14.89
N SER A 14 23.98 14.55 -14.02
CA SER A 14 22.85 14.38 -13.11
C SER A 14 21.60 14.40 -13.99
N ALA A 15 21.43 13.35 -14.79
CA ALA A 15 20.12 12.96 -15.28
C ALA A 15 19.35 12.47 -14.04
N VAL A 16 18.88 13.42 -13.24
CA VAL A 16 17.63 13.23 -12.53
C VAL A 16 16.64 13.06 -13.66
N TRP A 17 16.35 11.82 -14.04
CA TRP A 17 15.30 11.51 -15.00
C TRP A 17 14.07 12.21 -14.43
N ALA A 18 13.59 13.25 -15.10
CA ALA A 18 12.33 13.85 -14.73
C ALA A 18 11.33 12.69 -14.77
N LEU A 19 10.75 12.36 -13.62
CA LEU A 19 9.68 11.37 -13.57
C LEU A 19 8.62 11.81 -14.58
N GLU A 20 8.16 10.87 -15.40
CA GLU A 20 7.06 11.13 -16.32
C GLU A 20 5.90 11.78 -15.53
N PRO A 21 5.21 12.80 -16.07
CA PRO A 21 4.22 13.55 -15.32
C PRO A 21 3.18 12.67 -14.62
N VAL A 22 2.76 11.58 -15.27
CA VAL A 22 1.81 10.62 -14.68
C VAL A 22 2.39 9.94 -13.43
N GLU A 23 3.65 9.52 -13.45
CA GLU A 23 4.33 8.92 -12.28
C GLU A 23 4.49 9.94 -11.13
N GLN A 24 4.70 11.21 -11.45
CA GLN A 24 4.67 12.27 -10.45
C GLN A 24 3.28 12.41 -9.81
N GLY A 25 2.22 12.34 -10.63
CA GLY A 25 0.84 12.33 -10.14
C GLY A 25 0.56 11.14 -9.22
N ILE A 26 1.00 9.94 -9.60
CA ILE A 26 0.82 8.71 -8.80
C ILE A 26 1.57 8.81 -7.46
N ARG A 27 2.77 9.38 -7.47
CA ARG A 27 3.53 9.65 -6.25
C ARG A 27 2.78 10.60 -5.32
N LEU A 28 2.26 11.72 -5.84
CA LEU A 28 1.48 12.68 -5.05
C LEU A 28 0.19 12.05 -4.52
N PHE A 29 -0.48 11.22 -5.33
CA PHE A 29 -1.63 10.45 -4.89
C PHE A 29 -1.28 9.55 -3.70
N ASN A 30 -0.18 8.80 -3.80
CA ASN A 30 0.32 7.95 -2.72
C ASN A 30 0.79 8.73 -1.48
N GLN A 31 1.15 10.00 -1.64
CA GLN A 31 1.44 10.95 -0.56
C GLN A 31 0.18 11.60 0.03
N LYS A 32 -1.01 11.24 -0.46
CA LYS A 32 -2.32 11.83 -0.13
C LYS A 32 -2.43 13.31 -0.50
N GLU A 33 -1.56 13.80 -1.38
CA GLU A 33 -1.59 15.15 -1.95
C GLU A 33 -2.57 15.19 -3.14
N TYR A 34 -3.81 14.74 -2.91
CA TYR A 34 -4.80 14.46 -3.95
C TYR A 34 -5.15 15.68 -4.82
N GLN A 35 -5.16 16.89 -4.24
CA GLN A 35 -5.42 18.11 -5.02
C GLN A 35 -4.32 18.38 -6.05
N GLN A 36 -3.05 18.18 -5.68
CA GLN A 36 -1.92 18.36 -6.59
C GLN A 36 -1.87 17.23 -7.62
N ALA A 37 -2.08 15.98 -7.19
CA ALA A 37 -2.20 14.83 -8.09
C ALA A 37 -3.28 15.07 -9.15
N GLN A 38 -4.45 15.56 -8.74
CA GLN A 38 -5.57 15.86 -9.64
C GLN A 38 -5.20 16.91 -10.69
N GLN A 39 -4.44 17.96 -10.34
CA GLN A 39 -3.99 18.97 -11.32
C GLN A 39 -3.08 18.36 -12.39
N ILE A 40 -2.13 17.52 -11.99
CA ILE A 40 -1.24 16.83 -12.92
C ILE A 40 -2.05 15.89 -13.83
N PHE A 41 -2.91 15.05 -13.24
CA PHE A 41 -3.72 14.11 -14.02
C PHE A 41 -4.70 14.82 -14.95
N GLN A 42 -5.27 15.95 -14.56
CA GLN A 42 -6.12 16.76 -15.41
C GLN A 42 -5.34 17.26 -16.63
N GLN A 43 -4.16 17.86 -16.43
CA GLN A 43 -3.32 18.34 -17.53
C GLN A 43 -2.95 17.20 -18.50
N GLN A 44 -2.59 16.02 -17.99
CA GLN A 44 -2.25 14.87 -18.82
C GLN A 44 -3.48 14.26 -19.51
N SER A 45 -4.66 14.29 -18.88
CA SER A 45 -5.94 13.90 -19.49
C SER A 45 -6.31 14.85 -20.63
N ASP A 46 -6.11 16.16 -20.46
CA ASP A 46 -6.38 17.18 -21.48
C ASP A 46 -5.44 17.03 -22.68
N ASN A 47 -4.22 16.51 -22.45
CA ASN A 47 -3.27 16.12 -23.50
C ASN A 47 -3.57 14.74 -24.14
N GLY A 48 -4.66 14.07 -23.75
CA GLY A 48 -5.12 12.83 -24.38
C GLY A 48 -4.56 11.54 -23.77
N SER A 49 -3.95 11.57 -22.58
CA SER A 49 -3.51 10.35 -21.90
C SER A 49 -4.68 9.59 -21.27
N ALA A 50 -5.01 8.43 -21.82
CA ALA A 50 -6.06 7.55 -21.28
C ALA A 50 -5.72 7.08 -19.86
N TYR A 51 -4.47 6.71 -19.62
CA TYR A 51 -3.96 6.26 -18.33
C TYR A 51 -3.97 7.37 -17.27
N ALA A 52 -3.62 8.60 -17.64
CA ALA A 52 -3.78 9.73 -16.72
C ALA A 52 -5.26 10.04 -16.43
N THR A 53 -6.14 9.84 -17.42
CA THR A 53 -7.59 10.00 -17.22
C THR A 53 -8.14 8.96 -16.25
N PHE A 54 -7.63 7.72 -16.27
CA PHE A 54 -7.95 6.72 -15.24
C PHE A 54 -7.55 7.21 -13.83
N TRP A 55 -6.30 7.62 -13.65
CA TRP A 55 -5.82 8.12 -12.36
C TRP A 55 -6.49 9.43 -11.91
N LEU A 56 -6.96 10.26 -12.86
CA LEU A 56 -7.81 11.40 -12.57
C LEU A 56 -9.12 10.94 -11.91
N GLY A 57 -9.80 9.94 -12.47
CA GLY A 57 -11.02 9.36 -11.88
C GLY A 57 -10.79 8.80 -10.48
N VAL A 58 -9.68 8.07 -10.28
CA VAL A 58 -9.26 7.57 -8.95
C VAL A 58 -9.06 8.72 -7.96
N THR A 59 -8.43 9.81 -8.39
CA THR A 59 -8.12 10.96 -7.53
C THR A 59 -9.37 11.77 -7.20
N GLN A 60 -10.24 12.00 -8.19
CA GLN A 60 -11.56 12.63 -8.00
C GLN A 60 -12.38 11.85 -6.97
N TYR A 61 -12.37 10.52 -7.06
CA TYR A 61 -13.03 9.65 -6.08
C TYR A 61 -12.54 9.92 -4.65
N LYS A 62 -11.22 9.95 -4.43
CA LYS A 62 -10.63 10.26 -3.11
C LYS A 62 -10.87 11.71 -2.66
N ASN A 63 -11.07 12.64 -3.60
CA ASN A 63 -11.53 14.00 -3.33
C ASN A 63 -13.06 14.14 -3.15
N ARG A 64 -13.79 13.02 -3.01
CA ARG A 64 -15.26 12.97 -2.82
C ARG A 64 -16.07 13.50 -4.00
N GLN A 65 -15.46 13.59 -5.18
CA GLN A 65 -16.10 13.95 -6.45
C GLN A 65 -16.62 12.66 -7.12
N HIS A 66 -17.45 11.92 -6.39
CA HIS A 66 -17.79 10.55 -6.72
C HIS A 66 -18.59 10.42 -8.02
N PHE A 67 -19.41 11.42 -8.39
CA PHE A 67 -20.17 11.35 -9.63
C PHE A 67 -19.30 11.71 -10.83
N GLU A 68 -18.47 12.75 -10.69
CA GLU A 68 -17.50 13.19 -11.71
C GLU A 68 -16.45 12.12 -11.99
N ALA A 69 -16.06 11.35 -10.96
CA ALA A 69 -15.18 10.19 -11.11
C ALA A 69 -15.77 9.15 -12.08
N GLY A 70 -17.09 8.90 -12.01
CA GLY A 70 -17.78 7.97 -12.91
C GLY A 70 -17.70 8.38 -14.38
N ASP A 71 -17.97 9.65 -14.67
CA ASP A 71 -17.84 10.21 -16.02
C ASP A 71 -16.39 10.17 -16.52
N THR A 72 -15.45 10.42 -15.62
CA THR A 72 -14.01 10.39 -15.93
C THR A 72 -13.52 8.96 -16.20
N PHE A 73 -13.99 7.96 -15.45
CA PHE A 73 -13.73 6.55 -15.75
C PHE A 73 -14.34 6.14 -17.10
N LEU A 74 -15.56 6.60 -17.43
CA LEU A 74 -16.15 6.38 -18.75
C LEU A 74 -15.27 6.97 -19.85
N LYS A 75 -14.84 8.22 -19.71
CA LYS A 75 -13.94 8.87 -20.66
C LYS A 75 -12.65 8.07 -20.84
N ALA A 76 -11.99 7.65 -19.75
CA ALA A 76 -10.77 6.84 -19.82
C ALA A 76 -11.00 5.50 -20.53
N ALA A 77 -12.11 4.81 -20.24
CA ALA A 77 -12.47 3.55 -20.88
C ALA A 77 -12.77 3.73 -22.38
N GLU A 78 -13.43 4.82 -22.78
CA GLU A 78 -13.66 5.15 -24.19
C GLU A 78 -12.36 5.50 -24.93
N MET A 79 -11.38 6.07 -24.23
CA MET A 79 -10.03 6.32 -24.73
C MET A 79 -9.15 5.05 -24.81
N GLY A 80 -9.63 3.91 -24.29
CA GLY A 80 -8.93 2.64 -24.38
C GLY A 80 -8.17 2.20 -23.12
N ASP A 81 -8.33 2.88 -21.98
CA ASP A 81 -7.62 2.49 -20.76
C ASP A 81 -8.21 1.22 -20.12
N PRO A 82 -7.45 0.11 -20.01
CA PRO A 82 -7.99 -1.15 -19.50
C PRO A 82 -8.28 -1.14 -18.00
N TRP A 83 -7.65 -0.26 -17.22
CA TRP A 83 -7.90 -0.16 -15.78
C TRP A 83 -9.25 0.50 -15.51
N ALA A 84 -9.56 1.58 -16.23
CA ALA A 84 -10.88 2.21 -16.21
C ALA A 84 -11.98 1.28 -16.73
N MET A 85 -11.71 0.51 -17.79
CA MET A 85 -12.62 -0.56 -18.23
C MET A 85 -12.84 -1.61 -17.14
N GLY A 86 -11.81 -1.94 -16.36
CA GLY A 86 -11.94 -2.80 -15.19
C GLY A 86 -12.88 -2.21 -14.14
N VAL A 87 -12.75 -0.92 -13.84
CA VAL A 87 -13.64 -0.23 -12.88
C VAL A 87 -15.10 -0.33 -13.37
N LEU A 88 -15.38 -0.01 -14.63
CA LEU A 88 -16.74 -0.05 -15.19
C LEU A 88 -17.26 -1.46 -15.47
N GLY A 89 -16.36 -2.45 -15.56
CA GLY A 89 -16.68 -3.87 -15.67
C GLY A 89 -17.07 -4.51 -14.35
N ASP A 90 -17.01 -3.77 -13.23
CA ASP A 90 -17.33 -4.25 -11.88
C ASP A 90 -16.50 -5.48 -11.48
N VAL A 91 -15.21 -5.49 -11.81
CA VAL A 91 -14.31 -6.60 -11.47
C VAL A 91 -13.83 -6.57 -10.03
N ASN A 92 -13.73 -7.76 -9.44
CA ASN A 92 -13.24 -8.00 -8.09
C ASN A 92 -11.69 -7.93 -7.99
N ILE A 93 -11.05 -7.00 -8.71
CA ILE A 93 -9.65 -6.61 -8.47
C ILE A 93 -9.56 -5.36 -7.60
N TYR A 94 -10.60 -4.50 -7.68
CA TYR A 94 -10.79 -3.35 -6.81
C TYR A 94 -11.64 -3.80 -5.62
N ALA A 95 -11.08 -3.72 -4.42
CA ALA A 95 -11.82 -4.00 -3.20
C ALA A 95 -13.03 -3.06 -3.15
N ASN A 96 -14.23 -3.63 -3.00
CA ASN A 96 -15.50 -2.90 -3.04
C ASN A 96 -15.56 -1.97 -4.28
N ASN A 97 -15.91 -2.45 -5.46
CA ASN A 97 -16.04 -1.51 -6.59
C ASN A 97 -17.35 -0.71 -6.47
N PRO A 98 -17.35 0.64 -6.36
CA PRO A 98 -18.55 1.42 -6.08
C PRO A 98 -19.40 1.65 -7.32
N CYS A 99 -18.97 1.18 -8.50
CA CYS A 99 -19.57 1.50 -9.79
C CYS A 99 -21.10 1.35 -9.77
N LYS A 100 -21.62 0.16 -9.42
CA LYS A 100 -23.08 -0.09 -9.39
C LYS A 100 -23.78 0.71 -8.29
N PHE A 101 -23.15 0.84 -7.13
CA PHE A 101 -23.70 1.54 -5.98
C PHE A 101 -23.91 3.04 -6.27
N LEU A 102 -22.96 3.66 -6.97
CA LEU A 102 -23.00 5.07 -7.34
C LEU A 102 -23.74 5.36 -8.65
N GLY A 103 -24.25 4.33 -9.33
CA GLY A 103 -24.99 4.48 -10.58
C GLY A 103 -24.13 4.94 -11.75
N TRP A 104 -22.83 4.63 -11.74
CA TRP A 104 -21.93 4.84 -12.88
C TRP A 104 -22.35 3.97 -14.08
N PRO A 105 -21.86 4.24 -15.31
CA PRO A 105 -22.21 3.50 -16.51
C PRO A 105 -21.53 2.10 -16.58
N CYS A 106 -21.77 1.27 -15.57
CA CYS A 106 -21.21 -0.06 -15.44
C CYS A 106 -21.86 -1.03 -16.43
N ASP A 107 -21.04 -1.77 -17.16
CA ASP A 107 -21.51 -2.68 -18.20
C ASP A 107 -20.50 -3.81 -18.35
N GLN A 108 -20.99 -5.05 -18.41
CA GLN A 108 -20.15 -6.24 -18.54
C GLN A 108 -19.30 -6.22 -19.82
N LYS A 109 -19.69 -5.47 -20.86
CA LYS A 109 -18.88 -5.28 -22.08
C LYS A 109 -17.49 -4.71 -21.77
N TRP A 110 -17.36 -3.93 -20.70
CA TRP A 110 -16.09 -3.33 -20.32
C TRP A 110 -15.10 -4.37 -19.82
N LEU A 111 -15.58 -5.41 -19.12
CA LEU A 111 -14.71 -6.49 -18.64
C LEU A 111 -13.98 -7.20 -19.77
N ALA A 112 -14.69 -7.57 -20.86
CA ALA A 112 -14.07 -8.23 -21.99
C ALA A 112 -12.97 -7.36 -22.65
N LYS A 113 -13.18 -6.03 -22.70
CA LYS A 113 -12.17 -5.10 -23.22
C LYS A 113 -11.01 -4.90 -22.25
N ALA A 114 -11.28 -4.82 -20.95
CA ALA A 114 -10.27 -4.74 -19.90
C ALA A 114 -9.31 -5.94 -19.97
N GLN A 115 -9.86 -7.15 -20.07
CA GLN A 115 -9.08 -8.38 -20.23
C GLN A 115 -8.18 -8.36 -21.48
N GLN A 116 -8.68 -7.87 -22.62
CA GLN A 116 -7.88 -7.74 -23.83
C GLN A 116 -6.73 -6.75 -23.64
N GLY A 117 -6.98 -5.59 -23.02
CA GLY A 117 -5.95 -4.60 -22.76
C GLY A 117 -4.92 -5.07 -21.72
N TRP A 118 -5.36 -5.70 -20.62
CA TRP A 118 -4.43 -6.29 -19.64
C TRP A 118 -3.60 -7.40 -20.24
N LYS A 119 -4.17 -8.25 -21.09
CA LYS A 119 -3.40 -9.26 -21.84
C LYS A 119 -2.31 -8.62 -22.67
N ALA A 120 -2.64 -7.58 -23.46
CA ALA A 120 -1.67 -6.88 -24.29
C ALA A 120 -0.57 -6.20 -23.44
N LEU A 121 -0.92 -5.62 -22.29
CA LEU A 121 0.05 -5.05 -21.35
C LEU A 121 0.95 -6.14 -20.72
N ALA A 122 0.38 -7.27 -20.33
CA ALA A 122 1.10 -8.41 -19.75
C ALA A 122 2.08 -9.02 -20.77
N GLU A 123 1.69 -9.16 -22.04
CA GLU A 123 2.55 -9.60 -23.14
C GLU A 123 3.73 -8.64 -23.39
N ASN A 124 3.58 -7.36 -23.01
CA ASN A 124 4.65 -6.36 -23.03
C ASN A 124 5.43 -6.26 -21.70
N GLY A 125 5.26 -7.22 -20.79
CA GLY A 125 6.02 -7.29 -19.54
C GLY A 125 5.45 -6.47 -18.39
N ASN A 126 4.16 -6.08 -18.42
CA ASN A 126 3.53 -5.44 -17.26
C ASN A 126 3.01 -6.49 -16.26
N GLY A 127 3.72 -6.67 -15.14
CA GLY A 127 3.36 -7.66 -14.13
C GLY A 127 2.03 -7.39 -13.40
N LYS A 128 1.64 -6.12 -13.26
CA LYS A 128 0.34 -5.74 -12.68
C LYS A 128 -0.81 -6.17 -13.59
N ALA A 129 -0.64 -5.97 -14.89
CA ALA A 129 -1.61 -6.41 -15.89
C ALA A 129 -1.68 -7.94 -15.99
N GLU A 130 -0.56 -8.65 -15.82
CA GLU A 130 -0.54 -10.11 -15.69
C GLU A 130 -1.40 -10.58 -14.50
N PHE A 131 -1.29 -9.88 -13.36
CA PHE A 131 -2.14 -10.14 -12.20
C PHE A 131 -3.63 -9.88 -12.53
N ALA A 132 -3.97 -8.72 -13.09
CA ALA A 132 -5.34 -8.36 -13.42
C ALA A 132 -5.96 -9.31 -14.46
N TYR A 133 -5.21 -9.71 -15.48
CA TYR A 133 -5.64 -10.68 -16.48
C TYR A 133 -5.88 -12.06 -15.83
N SER A 134 -4.86 -12.63 -15.18
CA SER A 134 -4.95 -13.99 -14.62
C SER A 134 -6.00 -14.14 -13.52
N SER A 135 -6.29 -13.09 -12.75
CA SER A 135 -7.31 -13.10 -11.69
C SER A 135 -8.74 -12.97 -12.22
N THR A 136 -8.91 -12.48 -13.46
CA THR A 136 -10.24 -12.22 -14.06
C THR A 136 -10.60 -13.16 -15.20
N THR A 137 -9.65 -13.93 -15.72
CA THR A 137 -9.92 -14.95 -16.75
C THR A 137 -9.98 -16.35 -16.18
N ARG A 138 -10.56 -17.28 -16.95
CA ARG A 138 -10.53 -18.72 -16.68
C ARG A 138 -10.02 -19.45 -17.90
N ASP A 139 -8.90 -20.15 -17.74
CA ASP A 139 -8.34 -20.96 -18.81
C ASP A 139 -8.64 -22.45 -18.62
N TRP A 140 -8.67 -23.21 -19.72
CA TRP A 140 -8.95 -24.66 -19.69
C TRP A 140 -7.97 -25.45 -18.80
N TRP A 141 -6.72 -24.97 -18.69
CA TRP A 141 -5.68 -25.63 -17.90
C TRP A 141 -5.96 -25.54 -16.39
N GLU A 142 -6.78 -24.59 -15.93
CA GLU A 142 -7.19 -24.49 -14.53
C GLU A 142 -8.02 -25.70 -14.07
N TYR A 143 -8.66 -26.40 -15.00
CA TYR A 143 -9.45 -27.60 -14.69
C TYR A 143 -8.60 -28.87 -14.55
N ILE A 144 -7.28 -28.78 -14.74
CA ILE A 144 -6.36 -29.91 -14.62
C ILE A 144 -5.51 -29.72 -13.35
N PRO A 145 -5.83 -30.40 -12.22
CA PRO A 145 -5.28 -30.04 -10.91
C PRO A 145 -3.75 -29.93 -10.82
N PHE A 146 -3.03 -30.92 -11.36
CA PHE A 146 -1.55 -30.93 -11.31
C PHE A 146 -0.90 -29.89 -12.23
N TYR A 147 -1.58 -29.51 -13.32
CA TYR A 147 -1.06 -28.55 -14.29
C TYR A 147 -1.45 -27.12 -13.93
N ARG A 148 -2.64 -26.93 -13.36
CA ARG A 148 -3.13 -25.66 -12.82
C ARG A 148 -2.10 -25.01 -11.93
N GLN A 149 -1.55 -25.78 -11.00
CA GLN A 149 -0.74 -25.23 -9.94
C GLN A 149 0.66 -24.81 -10.42
N SER A 150 1.31 -25.63 -11.24
CA SER A 150 2.58 -25.24 -11.87
C SER A 150 2.41 -24.02 -12.78
N ARG A 151 1.30 -23.95 -13.53
CA ARG A 151 0.98 -22.78 -14.37
C ARG A 151 0.76 -21.52 -13.58
N TYR A 152 0.03 -21.60 -12.47
CA TYR A 152 -0.18 -20.44 -11.63
C TYR A 152 1.12 -19.91 -11.02
N GLN A 153 2.02 -20.79 -10.60
CA GLN A 153 3.34 -20.38 -10.13
C GLN A 153 4.17 -19.72 -11.24
N GLU A 154 4.20 -20.29 -12.44
CA GLU A 154 4.89 -19.68 -13.60
C GLU A 154 4.38 -18.25 -13.85
N ILE A 155 3.07 -18.06 -13.83
CA ILE A 155 2.42 -16.76 -14.00
C ILE A 155 2.80 -15.80 -12.87
N ALA A 156 2.72 -16.22 -11.61
CA ALA A 156 3.03 -15.38 -10.47
C ALA A 156 4.51 -15.01 -10.39
N ILE A 157 5.42 -15.93 -10.70
CA ILE A 157 6.87 -15.68 -10.79
C ILE A 157 7.15 -14.63 -11.86
N ARG A 158 6.60 -14.82 -13.07
CA ARG A 158 6.75 -13.86 -14.17
C ARG A 158 6.17 -12.50 -13.81
N GLY A 159 4.95 -12.46 -13.28
CA GLY A 159 4.26 -11.23 -12.89
C GLY A 159 5.00 -10.47 -11.80
N THR A 160 5.39 -11.16 -10.74
CA THR A 160 6.15 -10.57 -9.61
C THR A 160 7.49 -10.00 -10.05
N SER A 161 8.21 -10.73 -10.90
CA SER A 161 9.50 -10.26 -11.46
C SER A 161 9.36 -8.98 -12.30
N ASN A 162 8.15 -8.68 -12.76
CA ASN A 162 7.80 -7.50 -13.56
C ASN A 162 6.91 -6.50 -12.79
N GLY A 163 7.04 -6.45 -11.46
CA GLY A 163 6.37 -5.44 -10.62
C GLY A 163 4.90 -5.74 -10.27
N GLY A 164 4.40 -6.93 -10.62
CA GLY A 164 3.08 -7.40 -10.21
C GLY A 164 3.07 -7.97 -8.79
N TYR A 165 3.43 -7.19 -7.78
CA TYR A 165 3.62 -7.71 -6.42
C TYR A 165 2.35 -8.25 -5.76
N ARG A 166 1.17 -7.89 -6.26
CA ARG A 166 -0.10 -8.40 -5.75
C ARG A 166 -0.29 -9.91 -5.87
N PHE A 167 0.51 -10.59 -6.70
CA PHE A 167 0.58 -12.06 -6.69
C PHE A 167 1.02 -12.63 -5.32
N LEU A 168 1.81 -11.90 -4.53
CA LEU A 168 2.33 -12.34 -3.23
C LEU A 168 1.25 -12.37 -2.12
N ASP A 169 0.20 -11.57 -2.29
CA ASP A 169 -0.98 -11.53 -1.41
C ASP A 169 -1.92 -12.74 -1.61
N HIS A 170 -1.78 -13.46 -2.73
CA HIS A 170 -2.79 -14.43 -3.17
C HIS A 170 -2.25 -15.86 -3.18
N ASN A 171 -2.58 -16.63 -2.13
CA ASN A 171 -2.12 -18.02 -1.96
C ASN A 171 -2.57 -18.99 -3.07
N ILE A 172 -3.58 -18.64 -3.88
CA ILE A 172 -4.01 -19.47 -5.03
C ILE A 172 -2.88 -19.68 -6.05
N TYR A 173 -1.89 -18.78 -6.09
CA TYR A 173 -0.79 -18.85 -7.05
C TYR A 173 0.45 -19.59 -6.57
N TRP A 174 0.49 -19.99 -5.30
CA TRP A 174 1.67 -20.55 -4.66
C TRP A 174 1.35 -21.90 -4.02
N ASP A 175 2.27 -22.85 -4.08
CA ASP A 175 2.06 -24.16 -3.41
C ASP A 175 2.14 -24.05 -1.91
N ALA A 176 3.08 -23.24 -1.45
CA ALA A 176 3.43 -23.08 -0.07
C ALA A 176 4.06 -21.69 0.14
N PHE A 177 4.09 -21.25 1.40
CA PHE A 177 4.64 -19.96 1.77
C PHE A 177 6.14 -19.87 1.43
N GLU A 178 6.87 -20.97 1.59
CA GLU A 178 8.31 -21.06 1.34
C GLU A 178 8.64 -20.79 -0.14
N GLY A 179 7.73 -21.15 -1.05
CA GLY A 179 7.88 -20.92 -2.49
C GLY A 179 7.79 -19.44 -2.88
N LYS A 180 7.07 -18.61 -2.10
CA LYS A 180 6.95 -17.17 -2.35
C LYS A 180 8.03 -16.34 -1.67
N LEU A 181 8.71 -16.87 -0.65
CA LEU A 181 9.68 -16.11 0.16
C LEU A 181 10.80 -15.44 -0.68
N PRO A 182 11.43 -16.10 -1.68
CA PRO A 182 12.43 -15.43 -2.52
C PRO A 182 11.87 -14.22 -3.30
N TYR A 183 10.58 -14.24 -3.61
CA TYR A 183 9.90 -13.18 -4.35
C TYR A 183 9.42 -12.04 -3.44
N ILE A 184 9.07 -12.35 -2.19
CA ILE A 184 8.88 -11.37 -1.13
C ILE A 184 10.19 -10.62 -0.88
N GLU A 185 11.31 -11.34 -0.70
CA GLU A 185 12.64 -10.75 -0.57
C GLU A 185 13.01 -9.90 -1.79
N PHE A 186 12.76 -10.40 -3.00
CA PHE A 186 12.98 -9.63 -4.22
C PHE A 186 12.20 -8.31 -4.20
N ALA A 187 10.88 -8.34 -3.94
CA ALA A 187 10.03 -7.15 -3.91
C ALA A 187 10.46 -6.15 -2.82
N ALA A 188 10.75 -6.65 -1.61
CA ALA A 188 11.27 -5.83 -0.52
C ALA A 188 12.60 -5.15 -0.90
N ASN A 189 13.52 -5.88 -1.54
CA ASN A 189 14.79 -5.33 -2.02
C ASN A 189 14.61 -4.32 -3.16
N GLN A 190 13.53 -4.40 -3.94
CA GLN A 190 13.15 -3.37 -4.92
C GLN A 190 12.51 -2.12 -4.26
N GLY A 191 12.37 -2.10 -2.94
CA GLY A 191 11.81 -0.99 -2.20
C GLY A 191 10.29 -1.03 -2.04
N TYR A 192 9.64 -2.17 -2.30
CA TYR A 192 8.20 -2.32 -2.07
C TYR A 192 7.92 -2.58 -0.59
N ALA A 193 7.54 -1.53 0.13
CA ALA A 193 7.38 -1.54 1.58
C ALA A 193 6.36 -2.55 2.13
N PRO A 194 5.25 -2.88 1.44
CA PRO A 194 4.34 -3.95 1.90
C PRO A 194 5.05 -5.28 2.12
N GLU A 195 6.01 -5.65 1.27
CA GLU A 195 6.74 -6.92 1.42
C GLU A 195 7.86 -6.85 2.46
N MET A 196 8.35 -5.65 2.79
CA MET A 196 9.17 -5.48 4.01
C MET A 196 8.34 -5.75 5.28
N VAL A 197 7.04 -5.43 5.28
CA VAL A 197 6.14 -5.82 6.39
C VAL A 197 5.91 -7.33 6.40
N SER A 198 5.77 -7.98 5.25
CA SER A 198 5.72 -9.44 5.15
C SER A 198 6.97 -10.07 5.78
N LEU A 199 8.17 -9.61 5.41
CA LEU A 199 9.43 -10.10 5.99
C LEU A 199 9.51 -9.82 7.49
N TYR A 200 9.08 -8.65 7.96
CA TYR A 200 9.01 -8.37 9.39
C TYR A 200 8.23 -9.46 10.16
N TYR A 201 7.08 -9.89 9.66
CA TYR A 201 6.32 -10.96 10.31
C TYR A 201 6.96 -12.34 10.17
N THR A 202 7.60 -12.64 9.03
CA THR A 202 8.35 -13.88 8.83
C THR A 202 9.51 -13.99 9.81
N GLU A 203 10.35 -12.97 9.90
CA GLU A 203 11.51 -12.95 10.79
C GLU A 203 11.09 -13.03 12.27
N LEU A 204 10.00 -12.35 12.65
CA LEU A 204 9.44 -12.51 14.00
C LEU A 204 8.98 -13.94 14.28
N TYR A 205 8.36 -14.61 13.31
CA TYR A 205 7.92 -16.00 13.47
C TYR A 205 9.13 -16.93 13.72
N ASP A 206 10.25 -16.66 13.05
CA ASP A 206 11.50 -17.41 13.22
C ASP A 206 12.31 -16.98 14.46
N GLY A 207 11.86 -15.93 15.16
CA GLY A 207 12.48 -15.39 16.37
C GLY A 207 13.64 -14.42 16.11
N ASP A 208 13.89 -14.03 14.86
CA ASP A 208 14.86 -12.98 14.51
C ASP A 208 14.23 -11.58 14.64
N VAL A 209 14.28 -11.07 15.87
CA VAL A 209 13.79 -9.72 16.18
C VAL A 209 14.62 -8.63 15.50
N GLU A 210 15.93 -8.84 15.32
CA GLU A 210 16.81 -7.81 14.74
C GLU A 210 16.55 -7.67 13.24
N GLY A 211 16.49 -8.79 12.52
CA GLY A 211 16.12 -8.85 11.10
C GLY A 211 14.73 -8.28 10.87
N ALA A 212 13.76 -8.65 11.70
CA ALA A 212 12.41 -8.09 11.65
C ALA A 212 12.42 -6.56 11.79
N LEU A 213 13.06 -6.04 12.84
CA LEU A 213 13.11 -4.60 13.11
C LEU A 213 13.84 -3.82 12.01
N LYS A 214 14.81 -4.43 11.32
CA LYS A 214 15.46 -3.80 10.16
C LYS A 214 14.46 -3.55 9.03
N TRP A 215 13.70 -4.57 8.63
CA TRP A 215 12.74 -4.45 7.53
C TRP A 215 11.63 -3.46 7.82
N ILE A 216 11.02 -3.54 9.01
CA ILE A 216 9.90 -2.69 9.35
C ILE A 216 10.32 -1.21 9.49
N ASN A 217 11.52 -0.95 10.01
CA ASN A 217 12.03 0.42 10.07
C ASN A 217 12.36 0.96 8.67
N GLN A 218 12.88 0.12 7.76
CA GLN A 218 13.08 0.52 6.37
C GLN A 218 11.75 0.89 5.69
N ALA A 219 10.69 0.11 5.92
CA ALA A 219 9.35 0.42 5.41
C ALA A 219 8.80 1.76 5.96
N ILE A 220 9.04 2.05 7.25
CA ILE A 220 8.68 3.34 7.88
C ILE A 220 9.48 4.49 7.23
N GLN A 221 10.77 4.31 6.98
CA GLN A 221 11.60 5.32 6.30
C GLN A 221 11.16 5.59 4.86
N LEU A 222 10.52 4.61 4.21
CA LEU A 222 9.88 4.77 2.90
C LEU A 222 8.50 5.44 2.99
N GLY A 223 8.04 5.80 4.19
CA GLY A 223 6.80 6.50 4.43
C GLY A 223 5.56 5.61 4.49
N TYR A 224 5.73 4.28 4.64
CA TYR A 224 4.61 3.35 4.65
C TYR A 224 3.93 3.30 6.02
N PRO A 225 2.71 3.86 6.20
CA PRO A 225 2.10 3.98 7.52
C PRO A 225 1.75 2.63 8.16
N ALA A 226 1.38 1.62 7.35
CA ALA A 226 1.04 0.31 7.87
C ALA A 226 2.23 -0.37 8.59
N ALA A 227 3.48 -0.04 8.22
CA ALA A 227 4.66 -0.53 8.93
C ALA A 227 4.74 0.01 10.37
N ALA A 228 4.46 1.30 10.57
CA ALA A 228 4.36 1.86 11.90
C ALA A 228 3.17 1.26 12.67
N ARG A 229 2.02 1.06 12.02
CA ARG A 229 0.86 0.37 12.61
C ARG A 229 1.20 -1.04 13.08
N SER A 230 2.01 -1.80 12.33
CA SER A 230 2.49 -3.12 12.73
C SER A 230 3.32 -3.08 14.03
N LEU A 231 4.16 -2.06 14.22
CA LEU A 231 4.90 -1.87 15.48
C LEU A 231 3.98 -1.44 16.62
N TYR A 232 3.00 -0.57 16.35
CA TYR A 232 1.95 -0.25 17.34
C TYR A 232 1.27 -1.53 17.87
N TYR A 233 0.80 -2.41 16.98
CA TYR A 233 0.17 -3.68 17.41
C TYR A 233 1.14 -4.60 18.13
N ALA A 234 2.41 -4.63 17.72
CA ALA A 234 3.42 -5.44 18.39
C ALA A 234 3.68 -4.99 19.82
N TYR A 235 3.76 -3.68 20.07
CA TYR A 235 4.00 -3.15 21.41
C TYR A 235 2.73 -3.03 22.26
N SER A 236 1.53 -2.95 21.66
CA SER A 236 0.28 -2.96 22.43
C SER A 236 -0.09 -4.36 22.93
N GLN A 237 0.14 -5.39 22.12
CA GLN A 237 -0.26 -6.77 22.41
C GLN A 237 0.89 -7.66 22.88
N GLY A 238 2.13 -7.26 22.62
CA GLY A 238 3.28 -8.18 22.66
C GLY A 238 3.28 -9.10 21.44
N LYS A 239 4.43 -9.73 21.16
CA LYS A 239 4.55 -10.75 20.10
C LYS A 239 5.35 -11.95 20.56
N THR A 240 4.90 -13.12 20.13
CA THR A 240 5.60 -14.40 20.32
C THR A 240 6.12 -14.90 18.97
N ASP A 241 7.21 -15.65 18.99
CA ASP A 241 7.68 -16.41 17.83
C ASP A 241 6.79 -17.65 17.58
N GLY A 242 7.12 -18.44 16.55
CA GLY A 242 6.42 -19.67 16.19
C GLY A 242 6.48 -20.77 17.27
N SER A 243 7.40 -20.68 18.23
CA SER A 243 7.48 -21.58 19.39
C SER A 243 6.61 -21.13 20.57
N GLY A 244 6.01 -19.93 20.47
CA GLY A 244 5.25 -19.30 21.55
C GLY A 244 6.13 -18.53 22.55
N LYS A 245 7.42 -18.37 22.31
CA LYS A 245 8.32 -17.58 23.15
C LYS A 245 8.04 -16.10 22.92
N LEU A 246 7.87 -15.34 24.00
CA LEU A 246 7.67 -13.89 23.96
C LEU A 246 8.96 -13.19 23.47
N ILE A 247 8.87 -12.53 22.32
CA ILE A 247 10.00 -11.87 21.63
C ILE A 247 9.86 -10.35 21.60
N ILE A 248 8.63 -9.81 21.64
CA ILE A 248 8.37 -8.38 21.84
C ILE A 248 7.47 -8.22 23.07
N GLN A 249 7.98 -7.48 24.06
CA GLN A 249 7.24 -7.14 25.27
C GLN A 249 6.22 -6.03 24.99
N LYS A 250 5.13 -6.04 25.74
CA LYS A 250 4.19 -4.91 25.75
C LYS A 250 4.89 -3.65 26.24
N ASP A 251 4.71 -2.55 25.53
CA ASP A 251 5.26 -1.24 25.86
C ASP A 251 4.28 -0.16 25.39
N VAL A 252 3.52 0.39 26.33
CA VAL A 252 2.44 1.35 26.04
C VAL A 252 3.00 2.63 25.43
N LYS A 253 4.19 3.06 25.84
CA LYS A 253 4.82 4.28 25.31
C LYS A 253 5.27 4.08 23.86
N LYS A 254 5.87 2.93 23.54
CA LYS A 254 6.18 2.60 22.14
C LYS A 254 4.93 2.39 21.30
N ALA A 255 3.88 1.77 21.86
CA ALA A 255 2.61 1.65 21.17
C ALA A 255 2.04 3.03 20.82
N TYR A 256 2.02 3.97 21.78
CA TYR A 256 1.62 5.36 21.54
C TYR A 256 2.48 6.01 20.45
N PHE A 257 3.81 5.94 20.58
CA PHE A 257 4.74 6.51 19.61
C PHE A 257 4.47 6.03 18.18
N TYR A 258 4.36 4.71 17.97
CA TYR A 258 4.14 4.17 16.63
C TYR A 258 2.71 4.37 16.10
N ASN A 259 1.70 4.51 16.97
CA ASN A 259 0.36 4.97 16.56
C ASN A 259 0.43 6.39 15.99
N ARG A 260 1.17 7.29 16.65
CA ARG A 260 1.38 8.66 16.20
C ARG A 260 2.22 8.72 14.91
N VAL A 261 3.27 7.91 14.78
CA VAL A 261 4.04 7.79 13.52
C VAL A 261 3.15 7.31 12.37
N SER A 262 2.32 6.27 12.58
CA SER A 262 1.37 5.78 11.57
C SER A 262 0.48 6.91 11.05
N GLY A 263 -0.13 7.68 11.95
CA GLY A 263 -0.98 8.80 11.55
C GLY A 263 -0.23 9.95 10.87
N ALA A 264 0.98 10.28 11.33
CA ALA A 264 1.81 11.30 10.67
C ALA A 264 2.21 10.88 9.24
N LEU A 265 2.32 9.58 8.98
CA LEU A 265 2.53 9.00 7.66
C LEU A 265 1.22 8.76 6.88
N GLY A 266 0.10 9.34 7.32
CA GLY A 266 -1.18 9.29 6.64
C GLY A 266 -1.97 7.99 6.82
N GLY A 267 -1.60 7.15 7.79
CA GLY A 267 -2.38 5.99 8.22
C GLY A 267 -3.56 6.35 9.14
N GLU A 268 -4.34 5.34 9.48
CA GLU A 268 -5.32 5.45 10.57
C GLU A 268 -4.59 5.57 11.92
N GLN A 269 -5.17 6.36 12.82
CA GLN A 269 -4.78 6.44 14.21
C GLN A 269 -5.86 5.76 15.04
N GLU A 270 -5.46 4.85 15.92
CA GLU A 270 -6.35 4.35 16.96
C GLU A 270 -6.61 5.46 17.99
N GLU A 271 -7.78 5.42 18.64
CA GLU A 271 -8.18 6.43 19.61
C GLU A 271 -7.14 6.55 20.74
N GLU A 272 -6.65 7.76 20.97
CA GLU A 272 -5.56 8.02 21.92
C GLU A 272 -5.91 7.56 23.34
N THR A 273 -7.18 7.62 23.70
CA THR A 273 -7.71 7.20 25.00
C THR A 273 -7.53 5.71 25.25
N ASP A 274 -7.65 4.86 24.22
CA ASP A 274 -7.54 3.41 24.34
C ASP A 274 -6.08 2.95 24.57
N ILE A 275 -5.12 3.81 24.23
CA ILE A 275 -3.70 3.56 24.43
C ILE A 275 -3.23 4.17 25.76
N THR A 276 -3.66 5.40 26.05
CA THR A 276 -3.14 6.21 27.15
C THR A 276 -3.80 5.90 28.49
N HIS A 277 -4.96 5.24 28.48
CA HIS A 277 -5.73 4.91 29.67
C HIS A 277 -6.11 3.43 29.68
N LYS A 278 -6.24 2.88 30.89
CA LYS A 278 -6.80 1.54 31.09
C LYS A 278 -7.83 1.57 32.18
N MET A 279 -9.00 1.03 31.89
CA MET A 279 -10.05 0.88 32.90
C MET A 279 -9.54 0.00 34.05
N ARG A 280 -9.65 0.51 35.28
CA ARG A 280 -9.29 -0.26 36.47
C ARG A 280 -10.33 -1.34 36.69
N VAL A 281 -9.86 -2.56 36.92
CA VAL A 281 -10.71 -3.72 37.18
C VAL A 281 -10.33 -4.29 38.54
N LYS A 282 -11.33 -4.52 39.39
CA LYS A 282 -11.19 -5.20 40.68
C LYS A 282 -12.17 -6.37 40.73
N ASP A 283 -11.68 -7.56 41.07
CA ASP A 283 -12.49 -8.79 41.15
C ASP A 283 -13.28 -9.10 39.85
N GLY A 284 -12.67 -8.81 38.69
CA GLY A 284 -13.27 -9.03 37.37
C GLY A 284 -14.35 -8.01 36.98
N ARG A 285 -14.57 -6.95 37.77
CA ARG A 285 -15.54 -5.88 37.46
C ARG A 285 -14.87 -4.52 37.28
N PRO A 286 -15.34 -3.69 36.33
CA PRO A 286 -14.92 -2.29 36.23
C PRO A 286 -15.09 -1.57 37.56
N MET A 287 -14.03 -0.89 38.01
CA MET A 287 -14.14 0.02 39.13
C MET A 287 -14.90 1.26 38.70
N THR A 288 -15.79 1.74 39.56
CA THR A 288 -16.58 2.94 39.32
C THR A 288 -16.44 3.94 40.48
N THR A 289 -16.60 5.22 40.19
CA THR A 289 -16.71 6.29 41.19
C THR A 289 -18.04 6.17 41.94
N GLU A 290 -18.23 6.97 42.99
CA GLU A 290 -19.51 7.02 43.74
C GLU A 290 -20.71 7.40 42.84
N ASN A 291 -20.46 8.08 41.72
CA ASN A 291 -21.47 8.47 40.74
C ASN A 291 -21.69 7.42 39.63
N GLY A 292 -20.99 6.28 39.69
CA GLY A 292 -21.09 5.20 38.70
C GLY A 292 -20.20 5.37 37.46
N GLU A 293 -19.31 6.35 37.42
CA GLU A 293 -18.40 6.57 36.28
C GLU A 293 -17.20 5.63 36.33
N PRO A 294 -16.70 5.10 35.20
CA PRO A 294 -15.55 4.19 35.19
C PRO A 294 -14.27 4.88 35.68
N VAL A 295 -13.48 4.17 36.50
CA VAL A 295 -12.17 4.65 36.98
C VAL A 295 -11.08 4.16 36.02
N PHE A 296 -10.26 5.09 35.53
CA PHE A 296 -9.14 4.78 34.65
C PHE A 296 -7.79 4.94 35.35
N GLU A 297 -6.83 4.10 34.96
CA GLU A 297 -5.41 4.26 35.21
C GLU A 297 -4.78 4.98 34.01
N ILE A 298 -4.03 6.04 34.27
CA ILE A 298 -3.26 6.76 33.26
C ILE A 298 -1.98 5.97 32.99
N LEU A 299 -1.83 5.47 31.76
CA LEU A 299 -0.66 4.71 31.31
C LEU A 299 0.39 5.61 30.65
N VAL A 300 -0.04 6.72 30.05
CA VAL A 300 0.83 7.74 29.45
C VAL A 300 0.28 9.12 29.80
N THR A 301 1.04 9.87 30.59
CA THR A 301 0.64 11.21 31.03
C THR A 301 0.64 12.22 29.86
N GLU A 302 -0.14 13.30 29.98
CA GLU A 302 -0.16 14.36 28.96
C GLU A 302 1.23 14.97 28.69
N GLN A 303 2.08 15.07 29.73
CA GLN A 303 3.45 15.54 29.57
C GLN A 303 4.30 14.59 28.73
N GLU A 304 4.16 13.27 28.95
CA GLU A 304 4.85 12.25 28.15
C GLU A 304 4.35 12.21 26.72
N GLN A 305 3.04 12.36 26.51
CA GLN A 305 2.43 12.48 25.19
C GLN A 305 3.00 13.69 24.43
N ALA A 306 3.02 14.87 25.06
CA ALA A 306 3.55 16.08 24.44
C ALA A 306 5.04 15.97 24.07
N GLU A 307 5.83 15.24 24.87
CA GLU A 307 7.24 14.99 24.55
C GLU A 307 7.40 13.99 23.40
N MET A 308 6.64 12.89 23.41
CA MET A 308 6.67 11.92 22.31
C MET A 308 6.14 12.53 21.01
N ASP A 309 5.15 13.40 21.05
CA ASP A 309 4.63 14.08 19.87
C ASP A 309 5.69 14.95 19.19
N LYS A 310 6.57 15.60 19.97
CA LYS A 310 7.74 16.31 19.42
C LYS A 310 8.74 15.34 18.79
N GLN A 311 8.99 14.21 19.44
CA GLN A 311 9.89 13.18 18.90
C GLN A 311 9.35 12.58 17.60
N VAL A 312 8.03 12.35 17.51
CA VAL A 312 7.35 11.89 16.29
C VAL A 312 7.48 12.93 15.19
N ALA A 313 7.20 14.20 15.48
CA ALA A 313 7.31 15.29 14.52
C ALA A 313 8.74 15.41 13.97
N GLU A 314 9.75 15.31 14.84
CA GLU A 314 11.16 15.32 14.44
C GLU A 314 11.54 14.06 13.64
N PHE A 315 11.04 12.88 14.03
CA PHE A 315 11.33 11.62 13.35
C PHE A 315 10.78 11.57 11.92
N VAL A 316 9.57 12.09 11.70
CA VAL A 316 8.90 12.04 10.38
C VAL A 316 9.15 13.28 9.51
N LYS A 317 9.89 14.28 9.99
CA LYS A 317 10.04 15.58 9.31
C LYS A 317 10.53 15.47 7.85
N ASP A 318 11.39 14.48 7.58
CA ASP A 318 12.00 14.23 6.27
C ASP A 318 11.38 13.01 5.55
N ILE A 319 10.36 12.38 6.15
CA ILE A 319 9.70 11.19 5.61
C ILE A 319 8.38 11.61 4.97
N LYS A 320 8.25 11.38 3.65
CA LYS A 320 7.00 11.63 2.93
C LYS A 320 6.10 10.39 3.00
N PRO A 321 4.81 10.53 3.35
CA PRO A 321 3.85 9.43 3.28
C PRO A 321 3.89 8.70 1.93
N ASN A 322 3.75 7.38 1.93
CA ASN A 322 3.63 6.60 0.71
C ASN A 322 2.78 5.36 0.97
N LEU A 323 1.61 5.31 0.34
CA LEU A 323 0.69 4.18 0.50
C LEU A 323 1.04 2.96 -0.35
N PHE A 324 1.97 3.09 -1.31
CA PHE A 324 2.34 2.03 -2.27
C PHE A 324 1.15 1.47 -3.07
N LEU A 325 0.11 2.28 -3.26
CA LEU A 325 -1.05 1.96 -4.08
C LEU A 325 -0.73 2.07 -5.56
N ASP A 326 -1.28 1.11 -6.29
CA ASP A 326 -1.21 0.96 -7.72
C ASP A 326 -2.56 0.50 -8.29
N GLU A 327 -2.61 0.30 -9.60
CA GLU A 327 -3.82 -0.07 -10.32
C GLU A 327 -4.48 -1.36 -9.83
N THR A 328 -3.75 -2.19 -9.09
CA THR A 328 -4.25 -3.46 -8.57
C THR A 328 -4.63 -3.39 -7.09
N SER A 329 -4.26 -2.32 -6.40
CA SER A 329 -4.39 -2.18 -4.93
C SER A 329 -5.17 -0.95 -4.49
N ILE A 330 -5.54 -0.04 -5.39
CA ILE A 330 -6.45 1.08 -5.09
C ILE A 330 -7.76 0.56 -4.49
N ASP A 331 -8.14 1.16 -3.37
CA ASP A 331 -9.45 1.01 -2.76
C ASP A 331 -10.40 2.11 -3.26
N LEU A 332 -11.57 1.72 -3.77
CA LEU A 332 -12.61 2.63 -4.22
C LEU A 332 -13.84 2.62 -3.28
N PHE A 333 -13.69 2.28 -1.99
CA PHE A 333 -14.60 2.70 -0.91
C PHE A 333 -13.93 3.55 0.16
#